data_AF-X0YKP3-F1
#
_entry.id   AF-X0YKP3-F1
#
_cell.length_a   1.000
_cell.length_b   1.000
_cell.length_c   1.000
_cell.angle_alpha   90.00
_cell.angle_beta   90.00
_cell.angle_gamma   90.00
#
_symmetry.space_group_name_H-M   'P 1'
#
loop_
_entity.id
_entity.type
_entity.pdbx_description
1 polymer ?
#
loop_
_entity_poly.entity_id
_entity_poly.type
_entity_poly.pdbx_seq_one_letter_code
_entity_poly.pdbx_strand_id
1 'polypeptide(L)'
;HHETGVYRCAGCGAPLFSSKDKYDSGSGWPSFDRPTNDAKVEEKKDTRLGMTRTEVLCENCGGHLGHKFDDGPKTTQCRYCINSGALKFDSQPPDTD
;
A
#
# COMPACT_ATOMS: atom_id res chain seq x y z
N HIS A 1 12.56 7.08 -9.22
CA HIS A 1 12.12 5.79 -9.80
C HIS A 1 10.64 5.87 -10.10
N HIS A 2 10.27 5.96 -11.39
CA HIS A 2 8.88 6.04 -11.89
C HIS A 2 8.63 4.89 -12.86
N GLU A 3 9.18 3.71 -12.57
CA GLU A 3 8.97 2.53 -13.40
C GLU A 3 7.54 2.02 -13.20
N THR A 4 6.89 1.69 -14.32
CA THR A 4 5.55 1.11 -14.32
C THR A 4 5.66 -0.34 -13.82
N GLY A 5 4.91 -0.68 -12.77
CA GLY A 5 4.97 -2.00 -12.17
C GLY A 5 3.98 -2.15 -11.02
N VAL A 6 3.97 -3.32 -10.42
CA VAL A 6 3.07 -3.69 -9.32
C VAL A 6 3.89 -3.96 -8.07
N TYR A 7 3.46 -3.40 -6.94
CA TYR A 7 3.97 -3.73 -5.62
C TYR A 7 3.18 -4.91 -5.07
N ARG A 8 3.88 -6.03 -4.91
CA ARG A 8 3.36 -7.27 -4.36
C ARG A 8 3.71 -7.41 -2.89
N CYS A 9 2.91 -8.16 -2.14
CA CYS A 9 3.23 -8.55 -0.77
C CYS A 9 4.57 -9.32 -0.75
N ALA A 10 5.53 -8.87 0.06
CA ALA A 10 6.80 -9.57 0.22
C ALA A 10 6.65 -10.97 0.82
N GLY A 11 5.58 -11.21 1.60
CA GLY A 11 5.32 -12.49 2.26
C GLY A 11 4.66 -13.54 1.36
N CYS A 12 3.64 -13.16 0.57
CA CYS A 12 2.84 -14.11 -0.22
C CYS A 12 2.77 -13.82 -1.73
N GLY A 13 3.34 -12.70 -2.20
CA GLY A 13 3.35 -12.35 -3.63
C GLY A 13 2.05 -11.78 -4.19
N ALA A 14 1.00 -11.64 -3.38
CA ALA A 14 -0.27 -11.05 -3.81
C ALA A 14 -0.08 -9.60 -4.31
N PRO A 15 -0.74 -9.17 -5.40
CA PRO A 15 -0.69 -7.78 -5.86
C PRO A 15 -1.41 -6.87 -4.85
N LEU A 16 -0.78 -5.76 -4.46
CA LEU A 16 -1.32 -4.85 -3.44
C LEU A 16 -1.47 -3.40 -3.95
N PHE A 17 -0.42 -2.87 -4.58
CA PHE A 17 -0.43 -1.48 -5.05
C PHE A 17 0.16 -1.37 -6.44
N SER A 18 -0.26 -0.37 -7.21
CA SER A 18 0.30 -0.05 -8.52
C SER A 18 1.25 1.13 -8.40
N SER A 19 2.32 1.16 -9.19
CA SER A 19 3.17 2.34 -9.26
C SER A 19 2.48 3.56 -9.88
N LYS A 20 1.35 3.36 -10.58
CA LYS A 20 0.49 4.46 -11.09
C LYS A 20 -0.16 5.27 -9.97
N ASP A 21 -0.51 4.59 -8.88
CA ASP A 21 -1.17 5.17 -7.71
C ASP A 21 -0.15 5.62 -6.64
N LYS A 22 1.14 5.38 -6.90
CA LYS A 22 2.24 5.82 -6.05
C LYS A 22 2.48 7.31 -6.26
N TYR A 23 2.61 8.05 -5.18
CA TYR A 23 3.00 9.45 -5.20
C TYR A 23 4.11 9.75 -4.20
N ASP A 24 4.80 10.86 -4.38
CA ASP A 24 5.77 11.35 -3.41
C ASP A 24 5.04 12.17 -2.34
N SER A 25 4.94 11.62 -1.14
CA SER A 25 4.35 12.30 0.01
C SER A 25 5.38 13.12 0.81
N GLY A 26 6.67 13.07 0.45
CA GLY A 26 7.74 13.70 1.22
C GLY A 26 8.02 13.04 2.58
N SER A 27 7.36 11.92 2.92
CA SER A 27 7.47 11.24 4.22
C SER A 27 8.66 10.27 4.34
N GLY A 28 9.40 10.05 3.26
CA GLY A 28 10.50 9.07 3.20
C GLY A 28 10.07 7.61 2.97
N TRP A 29 8.76 7.34 2.96
CA TRP A 29 8.19 6.00 2.75
C TRP A 29 7.35 5.92 1.46
N PRO A 30 7.23 4.73 0.83
CA PRO A 30 6.29 4.51 -0.26
C PRO A 30 4.87 4.89 0.16
N SER A 31 4.29 5.85 -0.56
CA SER A 31 2.92 6.32 -0.34
C SER A 31 2.06 6.09 -1.57
N PHE A 32 0.86 5.58 -1.36
CA PHE A 32 -0.12 5.29 -2.40
C PHE A 32 -1.46 5.96 -2.05
N ASP A 33 -2.18 6.43 -3.06
CA ASP A 33 -3.49 7.07 -2.85
C ASP A 33 -4.62 6.04 -2.64
N ARG A 34 -4.44 4.84 -3.21
CA ARG A 34 -5.36 3.70 -3.14
C ARG A 34 -4.64 2.37 -3.38
N PRO A 35 -5.19 1.23 -2.88
CA PRO A 35 -4.79 -0.11 -3.29
C PRO A 35 -5.36 -0.44 -4.69
N THR A 36 -4.81 -1.45 -5.38
CA THR A 36 -5.38 -1.86 -6.69
C THR A 36 -6.77 -2.46 -6.53
N ASN A 37 -7.62 -2.47 -7.56
CA ASN A 37 -8.95 -3.07 -7.46
C ASN A 37 -8.91 -4.56 -7.05
N ASP A 38 -7.87 -5.28 -7.46
CA ASP A 38 -7.67 -6.69 -7.10
C ASP A 38 -6.90 -6.86 -5.77
N ALA A 39 -6.50 -5.76 -5.12
CA ALA A 39 -5.73 -5.82 -3.90
C ALA A 39 -6.62 -6.24 -2.73
N LYS A 40 -6.21 -7.33 -2.11
CA LYS A 40 -6.80 -7.85 -0.88
C LYS A 40 -6.05 -7.26 0.32
N VAL A 41 -6.45 -6.05 0.71
CA VAL A 41 -5.94 -5.34 1.90
C VAL A 41 -7.01 -5.26 2.97
N GLU A 42 -6.66 -5.61 4.20
CA GLU A 42 -7.54 -5.48 5.35
C GLU A 42 -7.17 -4.20 6.12
N GLU A 43 -8.17 -3.35 6.37
CA GLU A 43 -8.05 -2.14 7.18
C GLU A 43 -8.54 -2.41 8.59
N LYS A 44 -7.65 -2.26 9.58
CA LYS A 44 -7.96 -2.49 10.99
C LYS A 44 -7.72 -1.24 11.80
N LYS A 45 -8.72 -0.84 12.58
CA LYS A 45 -8.57 0.32 13.47
C LYS A 45 -7.55 0.02 14.57
N ASP A 46 -6.50 0.82 14.64
CA ASP A 46 -5.47 0.81 15.68
C ASP A 46 -5.60 2.08 16.54
N THR A 47 -6.01 1.92 17.80
CA THR A 47 -6.19 3.02 18.77
C THR A 47 -5.04 3.10 19.78
N ARG A 48 -3.91 2.43 19.53
CA ARG A 48 -2.77 2.43 20.45
C ARG A 48 -2.09 3.80 20.51
N LEU A 49 -1.40 4.07 21.63
CA LEU A 49 -0.65 5.31 21.88
C LEU A 49 -1.49 6.60 21.86
N GLY A 50 -2.80 6.51 22.11
CA GLY A 50 -3.70 7.67 22.14
C GLY A 50 -3.99 8.28 20.77
N MET A 51 -3.60 7.60 19.68
CA MET A 51 -3.86 8.01 18.31
C MET A 51 -4.80 7.00 17.67
N THR A 52 -5.77 7.46 16.87
CA THR A 52 -6.55 6.57 16.01
C THR A 52 -5.87 6.51 14.65
N ARG A 53 -5.30 5.36 14.33
CA ARG A 53 -4.70 5.05 13.04
C ARG A 53 -5.44 3.86 12.44
N THR A 54 -5.31 3.67 11.14
CA THR A 54 -5.82 2.47 10.47
C THR A 54 -4.63 1.63 10.05
N GLU A 55 -4.41 0.50 10.71
CA GLU A 55 -3.43 -0.51 10.31
C GLU A 55 -3.88 -1.16 8.99
N VAL A 56 -2.93 -1.39 8.10
CA VAL A 56 -3.17 -2.05 6.81
C VAL A 56 -2.43 -3.38 6.81
N LEU A 57 -3.18 -4.46 6.61
CA LEU A 57 -2.69 -5.83 6.57
C LEU A 57 -2.91 -6.43 5.18
N CYS A 58 -2.08 -7.39 4.79
CA CYS A 58 -2.36 -8.22 3.63
C CYS A 58 -3.46 -9.22 4.01
N GLU A 59 -4.63 -9.13 3.39
CA GLU A 59 -5.76 -10.03 3.68
C GLU A 59 -5.43 -11.49 3.31
N ASN A 60 -4.52 -11.72 2.36
CA ASN A 60 -4.15 -13.06 1.92
C ASN A 60 -3.24 -13.83 2.90
N CYS A 61 -2.39 -13.14 3.67
CA CYS A 61 -1.46 -13.80 4.61
C CYS A 61 -1.46 -13.22 6.04
N GLY A 62 -2.25 -12.18 6.30
CA GLY A 62 -2.28 -11.46 7.58
C GLY A 62 -1.03 -10.61 7.85
N GLY A 63 -0.09 -10.51 6.89
CA GLY A 63 1.16 -9.79 7.07
C GLY A 63 0.95 -8.28 7.22
N HIS A 64 1.64 -7.65 8.18
CA HIS A 64 1.59 -6.21 8.38
C HIS A 64 2.22 -5.47 7.20
N LEU A 65 1.47 -4.54 6.60
CA LEU A 65 1.94 -3.72 5.47
C LEU A 65 2.33 -2.32 5.94
N GLY A 66 1.47 -1.65 6.71
CA GLY A 66 1.70 -0.30 7.16
C GLY A 66 0.46 0.34 7.76
N HIS A 67 0.26 1.62 7.50
CA HIS A 67 -0.88 2.38 8.02
C HIS A 67 -1.51 3.26 6.94
N LYS A 68 -2.82 3.44 7.05
CA LYS A 68 -3.61 4.41 6.30
C LYS A 68 -3.88 5.63 7.18
N PHE A 69 -3.76 6.79 6.55
CA PHE A 69 -4.04 8.09 7.13
C PHE A 69 -5.04 8.85 6.25
N ASP A 70 -5.92 9.63 6.86
CA ASP A 70 -6.90 10.46 6.15
C ASP A 70 -6.34 11.86 5.78
N ASP A 71 -5.01 11.96 5.63
CA ASP A 71 -4.25 13.17 5.27
C ASP A 71 -3.71 13.12 3.84
N GLY A 72 -4.37 12.33 2.97
CA GLY A 72 -3.98 12.14 1.59
C GLY A 72 -4.30 13.31 0.65
N PRO A 73 -3.96 13.18 -0.65
CA PRO A 73 -4.28 14.18 -1.66
C PRO A 73 -5.79 14.42 -1.77
N LYS A 74 -6.21 15.63 -2.18
CA LYS A 74 -7.64 16.04 -2.21
C LYS A 74 -8.57 15.10 -3.00
N THR A 75 -8.02 14.29 -3.90
CA THR A 75 -8.76 13.34 -4.74
C THR A 75 -9.28 12.14 -3.97
N THR A 76 -8.45 11.53 -3.11
CA THR A 76 -8.82 10.33 -2.34
C THR A 76 -8.93 10.59 -0.85
N GLN A 77 -8.33 11.70 -0.38
CA GLN A 77 -8.12 12.04 1.03
C GLN A 77 -7.44 10.92 1.84
N CYS A 78 -6.93 9.87 1.19
CA CYS A 78 -6.33 8.72 1.83
C CYS A 78 -4.86 8.62 1.44
N ARG A 79 -4.02 8.34 2.43
CA ARG A 79 -2.60 8.06 2.25
C ARG A 79 -2.27 6.69 2.85
N TYR A 80 -1.95 5.74 1.99
CA TYR A 80 -1.42 4.43 2.38
C TYR A 80 0.09 4.54 2.51
N CYS A 81 0.58 4.65 3.74
CA CYS A 81 2.00 4.67 4.07
C CYS A 81 2.44 3.23 4.36
N ILE A 82 3.10 2.60 3.38
CA ILE A 82 3.41 1.18 3.43
C ILE A 82 4.91 0.98 3.61
N ASN A 83 5.28 0.06 4.50
CA ASN A 83 6.67 -0.27 4.75
C ASN A 83 7.30 -0.87 3.48
N SER A 84 8.45 -0.33 3.06
CA SER A 84 9.17 -0.84 1.89
C SER A 84 9.56 -2.32 2.04
N GLY A 85 9.92 -2.75 3.26
CA GLY A 85 10.23 -4.16 3.55
C GLY A 85 9.04 -5.12 3.45
N ALA A 86 7.81 -4.62 3.47
CA ALA A 86 6.59 -5.41 3.29
C ALA A 86 6.20 -5.56 1.81
N LEU A 87 6.88 -4.86 0.91
CA LEU A 87 6.58 -4.83 -0.52
C LEU A 87 7.75 -5.36 -1.36
N LYS A 88 7.41 -6.08 -2.41
CA LYS A 88 8.32 -6.45 -3.50
C LYS A 88 7.85 -5.75 -4.77
N PHE A 89 8.70 -4.93 -5.36
CA PHE A 89 8.39 -4.29 -6.64
C PHE A 89 8.61 -5.28 -7.77
N ASP A 90 7.60 -5.41 -8.62
CA ASP A 90 7.63 -6.21 -9.84
C ASP A 90 7.46 -5.26 -11.03
N SER A 91 8.49 -5.17 -11.86
CA SER A 91 8.52 -4.31 -13.03
C SER A 91 7.82 -4.92 -14.26
N GLN A 92 7.35 -6.17 -14.17
CA GLN A 92 6.57 -6.76 -15.26
C GLN A 92 5.15 -6.17 -15.29
N PRO A 93 4.64 -5.73 -16.46
CA PRO A 93 3.20 -5.57 -16.63
C PRO A 93 2.51 -6.91 -16.34
N PRO A 94 1.27 -6.92 -15.80
CA PRO A 94 0.56 -8.18 -15.57
C PRO A 94 0.51 -8.95 -16.90
N ASP A 95 1.11 -10.13 -16.92
CA ASP A 95 1.21 -10.99 -18.10
C ASP A 95 -0.21 -11.17 -18.68
N THR A 96 -0.45 -10.56 -19.85
CA THR A 96 -1.58 -10.89 -20.72
C THR A 96 -1.21 -12.19 -21.43
N ASP A 97 -1.66 -13.33 -20.90
CA ASP A 97 -1.86 -14.56 -21.66
C ASP A 97 -3.35 -14.70 -22.02
#